data_AF-A0ABD0S9R4-F1
#
_entry.id   AF-A0ABD0S9R4-F1
#
_cell.length_a   1.000
_cell.length_b   1.000
_cell.length_c   1.000
_cell.angle_alpha   90.00
_cell.angle_beta   90.00
_cell.angle_gamma   90.00
#
_symmetry.space_group_name_H-M   'P 1'
#
loop_
_entity.id
_entity.type
_entity.pdbx_description
1 polymer ?
#
loop_
_entity_poly.entity_id
_entity_poly.type
_entity_poly.pdbx_seq_one_letter_code
_entity_poly.pdbx_strand_id
1 'polypeptide(L)'
;MTTDTESTAVIKVRGTPLEIVNKYVYLGQEVKLGKENQETEINRRVRLVKRIANLKWQWAGHIARKSDSWCKDLLEWRPWEHKRPVGRPQMRWKDDIRKVAGQNWMLVAQDRERWKGLKEAYTKLVEEGLR
;
A
#
# COMPACT_ATOMS: atom_id res chain seq x y z
N MET A 1 -22.26 31.08 -4.50
CA MET A 1 -21.21 32.11 -4.44
C MET A 1 -21.05 32.49 -2.98
N THR A 2 -20.03 31.96 -2.32
CA THR A 2 -19.68 32.33 -0.94
C THR A 2 -18.19 32.65 -0.96
N THR A 3 -17.88 33.93 -0.79
CA THR A 3 -16.52 34.48 -0.76
C THR A 3 -15.92 34.22 0.61
N ASP A 4 -15.00 33.26 0.71
CA ASP A 4 -14.18 33.10 1.91
C ASP A 4 -13.27 34.33 2.04
N THR A 5 -13.50 35.09 3.10
CA THR A 5 -12.66 36.22 3.50
C THR A 5 -11.46 35.65 4.25
N GLU A 6 -10.34 35.45 3.54
CA GLU A 6 -9.07 35.10 4.17
C GLU A 6 -8.55 36.27 5.00
N SER A 7 -8.77 36.19 6.32
CA SER A 7 -8.11 37.06 7.30
C SER A 7 -6.62 36.65 7.38
N THR A 8 -5.78 37.36 6.63
CA THR A 8 -4.32 37.20 6.64
C THR A 8 -3.73 37.86 7.90
N ALA A 9 -3.71 37.13 9.01
CA ALA A 9 -3.00 37.57 10.21
C ALA A 9 -1.48 37.65 9.92
N VAL A 10 -0.93 38.86 9.89
CA VAL A 10 0.50 39.10 9.63
C VAL A 10 1.33 38.64 10.83
N ILE A 11 1.98 37.48 10.71
CA ILE A 11 2.91 36.97 11.73
C ILE A 11 4.20 37.79 11.66
N LYS A 12 4.58 38.44 12.77
CA LYS A 12 5.82 39.21 12.88
C LYS A 12 6.78 38.52 13.85
N VAL A 13 8.03 38.33 13.44
CA VAL A 13 9.11 37.88 14.32
C VAL A 13 10.13 39.01 14.43
N ARG A 14 10.35 39.53 15.64
CA ARG A 14 11.24 40.68 15.91
C ARG A 14 10.92 41.93 15.07
N GLY A 15 9.63 42.16 14.78
CA GLY A 15 9.17 43.32 14.00
C GLY A 15 9.18 43.11 12.49
N THR A 16 9.82 42.05 11.98
CA THR A 16 9.82 41.72 10.54
C THR A 16 8.59 40.87 10.19
N PRO A 17 7.75 41.28 9.23
CA PRO A 17 6.66 40.44 8.75
C PRO A 17 7.21 39.21 8.02
N LEU A 18 6.67 38.04 8.33
CA LEU A 18 7.02 36.78 7.66
C LEU A 18 6.02 36.46 6.56
N GLU A 19 6.53 35.93 5.45
CA GLU A 19 5.73 35.35 4.39
C GLU A 19 5.16 34.00 4.82
N ILE A 20 3.84 33.81 4.65
CA ILE A 20 3.18 32.55 4.97
C ILE A 20 3.30 31.62 3.77
N VAL A 21 4.07 30.54 3.92
CA VAL A 21 4.22 29.51 2.89
C VAL A 21 3.20 28.41 3.14
N ASN A 22 2.06 28.46 2.44
CA ASN A 22 0.98 27.47 2.59
C ASN A 22 1.39 26.05 2.16
N LYS A 23 2.48 25.93 1.37
CA LYS A 23 2.91 24.69 0.74
C LYS A 23 4.41 24.71 0.46
N TYR A 24 5.12 23.65 0.83
CA TYR A 24 6.55 23.49 0.52
C TYR A 24 6.89 22.04 0.11
N VAL A 25 7.99 21.87 -0.62
CA VAL A 25 8.52 20.54 -0.97
C VAL A 25 9.70 20.23 -0.06
N TYR A 26 9.60 19.12 0.67
CA TYR A 26 10.65 18.61 1.54
C TYR A 26 10.95 17.16 1.21
N LEU A 27 12.19 16.87 0.82
CA LEU A 27 12.63 15.52 0.43
C LEU A 27 11.75 14.88 -0.66
N GLY A 28 11.32 15.69 -1.64
CA GLY A 28 10.43 15.27 -2.73
C GLY A 28 8.97 15.04 -2.29
N GLN A 29 8.63 15.33 -1.03
CA GLN A 29 7.27 15.31 -0.52
C GLN A 29 6.72 16.73 -0.43
N GLU A 30 5.54 16.92 -0.99
CA GLU A 30 4.75 18.12 -0.81
C GLU A 30 4.08 18.11 0.56
N VAL A 31 4.36 19.15 1.36
CA VAL A 31 3.76 19.38 2.67
C VAL A 31 2.95 20.65 2.61
N LYS A 32 1.67 20.55 2.94
CA LYS A 32 0.78 21.70 3.09
C LYS A 32 0.63 22.05 4.56
N LEU A 33 0.48 23.32 4.89
CA LEU A 33 0.15 23.75 6.25
C LEU A 33 -1.38 23.72 6.43
N GLY A 34 -1.87 23.34 7.62
CA GLY A 34 -3.30 23.30 7.94
C GLY A 34 -4.00 21.97 7.65
N LYS A 35 -5.34 21.99 7.58
CA LYS A 35 -6.19 20.77 7.44
C LYS A 35 -5.93 20.01 6.13
N GLU A 36 -5.58 20.71 5.06
CA GLU A 36 -5.27 20.10 3.75
C GLU A 36 -4.08 19.12 3.80
N ASN A 37 -3.20 19.23 4.79
CA ASN A 37 -2.10 18.29 4.98
C ASN A 37 -2.61 16.85 5.22
N GLN A 38 -3.75 16.72 5.90
CA GLN A 38 -4.37 15.42 6.17
C GLN A 38 -4.81 14.74 4.88
N GLU A 39 -5.42 15.49 3.96
CA GLU A 39 -5.84 14.97 2.65
C GLU A 39 -4.66 14.56 1.78
N THR A 40 -3.59 15.37 1.76
CA THR A 40 -2.38 15.02 1.00
C THR A 40 -1.72 13.75 1.54
N GLU A 41 -1.66 13.58 2.86
CA GLU A 41 -1.09 12.39 3.49
C GLU A 41 -1.98 11.16 3.28
N ILE A 42 -3.31 11.28 3.38
CA ILE A 42 -4.26 10.20 3.08
C ILE A 42 -4.09 9.72 1.64
N ASN A 43 -4.12 10.63 0.66
CA ASN A 43 -3.97 10.31 -0.75
C ASN A 43 -2.62 9.63 -1.03
N ARG A 44 -1.55 10.09 -0.38
CA ARG A 44 -0.24 9.47 -0.47
C ARG A 44 -0.24 8.04 0.07
N ARG A 45 -0.81 7.79 1.25
CA ARG A 45 -0.90 6.45 1.84
C ARG A 45 -1.69 5.50 0.97
N VAL A 46 -2.83 5.94 0.42
CA VAL A 46 -3.63 5.15 -0.53
C VAL A 46 -2.79 4.77 -1.75
N ARG A 47 -2.08 5.72 -2.37
CA ARG A 47 -1.18 5.44 -3.51
C ARG A 47 -0.07 4.45 -3.15
N LEU A 48 0.56 4.59 -1.99
CA LEU A 48 1.61 3.69 -1.52
C LEU A 48 1.09 2.27 -1.32
N VAL A 49 -0.06 2.10 -0.68
CA VAL A 49 -0.69 0.80 -0.45
C VAL A 49 -1.00 0.11 -1.78
N LYS A 50 -1.59 0.83 -2.75
CA LYS A 50 -1.82 0.31 -4.11
C LYS A 50 -0.52 -0.14 -4.79
N ARG A 51 0.54 0.66 -4.69
CA ARG A 51 1.86 0.32 -5.26
C ARG A 51 2.46 -0.94 -4.63
N ILE A 52 2.41 -1.04 -3.30
CA ILE A 52 2.90 -2.21 -2.56
C ILE A 52 2.09 -3.45 -2.95
N ALA A 53 0.77 -3.34 -3.06
CA ALA A 53 -0.08 -4.43 -3.52
C ALA A 53 0.33 -4.91 -4.93
N ASN A 54 0.50 -3.98 -5.87
CA ASN A 54 0.94 -4.29 -7.23
C ASN A 54 2.28 -5.03 -7.26
N LEU A 55 3.26 -4.54 -6.50
CA LEU A 55 4.58 -5.16 -6.41
C LEU A 55 4.50 -6.56 -5.80
N LYS A 56 3.70 -6.71 -4.74
CA LYS A 56 3.47 -8.01 -4.09
C LYS A 56 2.88 -9.03 -5.07
N TRP A 57 1.88 -8.63 -5.85
CA TRP A 57 1.23 -9.51 -6.85
C TRP A 57 2.20 -9.90 -7.99
N GLN A 58 2.99 -8.94 -8.47
CA GLN A 58 3.99 -9.20 -9.51
C GLN A 58 5.09 -10.13 -9.02
N TRP A 59 5.59 -9.90 -7.81
CA TRP A 59 6.61 -10.74 -7.19
C TRP A 59 6.09 -12.16 -6.96
N ALA A 60 4.87 -12.33 -6.46
CA ALA A 60 4.23 -13.64 -6.31
C ALA A 60 4.21 -14.42 -7.63
N GLY A 61 3.76 -13.78 -8.72
CA GLY A 61 3.75 -14.41 -10.04
C GLY A 61 5.15 -14.72 -10.57
N HIS A 62 6.13 -13.86 -10.30
CA HIS A 62 7.53 -14.10 -10.64
C HIS A 62 8.08 -15.33 -9.89
N ILE A 63 7.85 -15.42 -8.58
CA ILE A 63 8.30 -16.57 -7.78
C ILE A 63 7.61 -17.87 -8.24
N ALA A 64 6.31 -17.85 -8.53
CA ALA A 64 5.61 -19.05 -9.01
C ALA A 64 6.23 -19.62 -10.31
N ARG A 65 6.61 -18.75 -11.24
CA ARG A 65 7.21 -19.11 -12.54
C ARG A 65 8.69 -19.47 -12.47
N LYS A 66 9.41 -19.06 -11.43
CA LYS A 66 10.83 -19.35 -11.27
C LYS A 66 11.04 -20.82 -10.91
N SER A 67 11.77 -21.60 -11.71
CA SER A 67 11.90 -23.06 -11.55
C SER A 67 12.60 -23.45 -10.25
N ASP A 68 13.76 -22.85 -9.97
CA ASP A 68 14.58 -23.14 -8.80
C ASP A 68 14.79 -21.88 -7.97
N SER A 69 14.19 -21.86 -6.78
CA SER A 69 14.28 -20.72 -5.88
C SER A 69 13.92 -21.15 -4.48
N TRP A 70 14.90 -21.09 -3.58
CA TRP A 70 14.70 -21.12 -2.12
C TRP A 70 13.53 -20.23 -1.64
N CYS A 71 13.21 -19.16 -2.38
CA CYS A 71 12.02 -18.32 -2.15
C CYS A 71 10.69 -19.09 -2.19
N LYS A 72 10.53 -20.10 -3.08
CA LYS A 72 9.33 -20.96 -3.11
C LYS A 72 9.24 -21.78 -1.83
N ASP A 73 10.36 -22.38 -1.45
CA ASP A 73 10.47 -23.14 -0.21
C ASP A 73 10.14 -22.25 0.97
N LEU A 74 10.73 -21.06 1.08
CA LEU A 74 10.45 -20.08 2.13
C LEU A 74 8.96 -19.69 2.21
N LEU A 75 8.29 -19.52 1.05
CA LEU A 75 6.86 -19.17 1.00
C LEU A 75 5.95 -20.31 1.43
N GLU A 76 6.33 -21.55 1.14
CA GLU A 76 5.59 -22.72 1.58
C GLU A 76 5.98 -23.18 2.99
N TRP A 77 7.20 -22.84 3.43
CA TRP A 77 7.83 -23.38 4.61
C TRP A 77 6.99 -23.17 5.86
N ARG A 78 6.89 -24.24 6.64
CA ARG A 78 6.17 -24.29 7.91
C ARG A 78 7.12 -24.88 8.96
N PRO A 79 7.62 -24.07 9.91
CA PRO A 79 8.45 -24.60 11.00
C PRO A 79 7.65 -25.44 12.00
N TRP A 80 6.31 -25.38 11.96
CA TRP A 80 5.43 -26.10 12.87
C TRP A 80 4.47 -26.98 12.08
N GLU A 81 4.43 -28.27 12.42
CA GLU A 81 3.42 -29.22 11.92
C GLU A 81 2.02 -28.95 12.51
N HIS A 82 1.95 -28.24 13.64
CA HIS A 82 0.74 -28.02 14.44
C HIS A 82 0.07 -26.64 14.23
N LYS A 83 -1.08 -26.42 14.90
CA LYS A 83 -1.79 -25.12 14.95
C LYS A 83 -0.93 -24.06 15.65
N ARG A 84 -1.00 -22.80 15.17
CA ARG A 84 -0.25 -21.68 15.76
C ARG A 84 -0.74 -21.38 17.19
N PRO A 85 0.15 -20.93 18.10
CA PRO A 85 -0.25 -20.47 19.42
C PRO A 85 -1.16 -19.24 19.34
N VAL A 86 -2.05 -19.12 20.32
CA VAL A 86 -3.04 -18.03 20.42
C VAL A 86 -2.31 -16.69 20.61
N GLY A 87 -2.77 -15.64 19.91
CA GLY A 87 -2.28 -14.26 20.09
C GLY A 87 -1.51 -13.64 18.91
N ARG A 88 -1.09 -14.42 17.89
CA ARG A 88 -0.53 -13.87 16.64
C ARG A 88 -1.57 -13.88 15.52
N PRO A 89 -1.62 -12.86 14.63
CA PRO A 89 -2.51 -12.89 13.47
C PRO A 89 -2.36 -14.19 12.69
N GLN A 90 -3.49 -14.83 12.40
CA GLN A 90 -3.54 -16.11 11.69
C GLN A 90 -3.07 -15.96 10.24
N MET A 91 -3.24 -14.76 9.66
CA MET A 91 -2.94 -14.47 8.26
C MET A 91 -1.45 -14.54 7.95
N ARG A 92 -1.14 -15.28 6.89
CA ARG A 92 0.18 -15.40 6.27
C ARG A 92 0.26 -14.53 5.03
N TRP A 93 1.48 -14.26 4.60
CA TRP A 93 1.74 -13.47 3.39
C TRP A 93 1.05 -14.02 2.14
N LYS A 94 0.84 -15.34 2.01
CA LYS A 94 0.18 -15.94 0.83
C LYS A 94 -1.34 -15.97 0.90
N ASP A 95 -1.93 -15.66 2.06
CA ASP A 95 -3.36 -15.87 2.27
C ASP A 95 -4.21 -14.84 1.51
N ASP A 96 -3.72 -13.62 1.33
CA ASP A 96 -4.38 -12.61 0.48
C ASP A 96 -4.32 -12.96 -1.01
N ILE A 97 -3.22 -13.55 -1.46
CA ILE A 97 -3.10 -14.10 -2.81
C ILE A 97 -4.09 -15.26 -3.00
N ARG A 98 -4.18 -16.15 -2.00
CA ARG A 98 -5.13 -17.28 -2.02
C ARG A 98 -6.59 -16.83 -2.05
N LYS A 99 -6.95 -15.73 -1.38
CA LYS A 99 -8.31 -15.18 -1.43
C LYS A 99 -8.75 -14.84 -2.87
N VAL A 100 -7.82 -14.41 -3.72
CA VAL A 100 -8.13 -13.97 -5.11
C VAL A 100 -7.88 -15.09 -6.13
N ALA A 101 -6.74 -15.77 -6.07
CA ALA A 101 -6.34 -16.76 -7.06
C ALA A 101 -6.59 -18.23 -6.63
N GLY A 102 -7.09 -18.45 -5.41
CA GLY A 102 -7.39 -19.78 -4.87
C GLY A 102 -6.18 -20.54 -4.33
N GLN A 103 -6.41 -21.79 -3.88
CA GLN A 103 -5.38 -22.65 -3.30
C GLN A 103 -4.24 -22.94 -4.29
N ASN A 104 -4.59 -23.09 -5.57
CA ASN A 104 -3.67 -23.43 -6.66
C ASN A 104 -3.11 -22.18 -7.37
N TRP A 105 -2.95 -21.07 -6.63
CA TRP A 105 -2.49 -19.80 -7.20
C TRP A 105 -1.15 -19.90 -7.93
N MET A 106 -0.26 -20.84 -7.55
CA MET A 106 1.03 -21.04 -8.24
C MET A 106 0.85 -21.63 -9.65
N LEU A 107 -0.18 -22.45 -9.87
CA LEU A 107 -0.55 -22.94 -11.20
C LEU A 107 -1.21 -21.83 -12.01
N VAL A 108 -2.14 -21.09 -11.39
CA VAL A 108 -2.80 -19.93 -12.00
C VAL A 108 -1.78 -18.86 -12.42
N ALA A 109 -0.73 -18.67 -11.63
CA ALA A 109 0.36 -17.73 -11.91
C ALA A 109 1.27 -18.15 -13.06
N GLN A 110 1.24 -19.39 -13.53
CA GLN A 110 1.98 -19.78 -14.74
C GLN A 110 1.43 -19.05 -15.96
N ASP A 111 0.10 -18.95 -16.05
CA ASP A 111 -0.59 -18.15 -17.06
C ASP A 111 -0.46 -16.66 -16.73
N ARG A 112 0.31 -15.93 -17.56
CA ARG A 112 0.57 -14.50 -17.35
C ARG A 112 -0.65 -13.64 -17.58
N GLU A 113 -1.50 -13.98 -18.54
CA GLU A 113 -2.68 -13.19 -18.89
C GLU A 113 -3.74 -13.33 -17.80
N ARG A 114 -4.00 -14.58 -17.38
CA ARG A 114 -4.90 -14.85 -16.26
C ARG A 114 -4.40 -14.20 -14.96
N TRP A 115 -3.10 -14.28 -14.68
CA TRP A 115 -2.51 -13.63 -13.51
C TRP A 115 -2.63 -12.11 -13.53
N LYS A 116 -2.48 -11.49 -14.71
CA LYS A 116 -2.63 -10.04 -14.88
C LYS A 116 -4.08 -9.60 -14.71
N GLY A 117 -5.05 -10.37 -15.22
CA GLY A 117 -6.48 -10.08 -15.05
C GLY A 117 -6.93 -10.09 -13.58
N LEU A 118 -6.39 -10.99 -12.76
CA LEU A 118 -6.70 -11.07 -11.33
C LEU A 118 -6.09 -9.94 -10.49
N LYS A 119 -5.15 -9.17 -11.05
CA LYS A 119 -4.46 -8.09 -10.34
C LYS A 119 -5.43 -6.99 -9.88
N GLU A 120 -6.42 -6.65 -10.71
CA GLU A 120 -7.40 -5.61 -10.39
C GLU A 120 -8.28 -6.00 -9.21
N ALA A 121 -8.75 -7.25 -9.20
CA ALA A 121 -9.50 -7.82 -8.08
C ALA A 121 -8.68 -7.80 -6.78
N TYR A 122 -7.39 -8.12 -6.86
CA TYR A 122 -6.49 -8.05 -5.72
C TYR A 122 -6.25 -6.62 -5.21
N THR A 123 -6.08 -5.64 -6.11
CA THR A 123 -5.93 -4.24 -5.70
C THR A 123 -7.19 -3.71 -5.01
N LYS A 124 -8.37 -4.05 -5.51
CA LYS A 124 -9.65 -3.69 -4.88
C LYS A 124 -9.79 -4.29 -3.48
N LEU A 125 -9.44 -5.58 -3.31
CA LEU A 125 -9.47 -6.24 -2.01
C LEU A 125 -8.58 -5.56 -0.97
N VAL A 126 -7.43 -5.02 -1.39
CA VAL A 126 -6.52 -4.28 -0.50
C VAL A 126 -7.04 -2.87 -0.18
N GLU A 127 -7.72 -2.22 -1.13
CA GLU A 127 -8.32 -0.90 -0.97
C GLU A 127 -9.55 -0.93 -0.05
N GLU A 128 -10.37 -1.96 -0.15
CA GLU A 128 -11.61 -2.14 0.64
C GLU A 128 -11.37 -2.50 2.11
N GLY A 129 -10.11 -2.60 2.54
CA GLY A 129 -9.79 -2.76 3.97
C GLY A 129 -10.21 -4.10 4.57
N LEU A 130 -10.44 -5.14 3.76
CA LEU A 130 -10.58 -6.54 4.23
C LEU A 130 -9.21 -7.13 4.66
N ARG A 131 -8.48 -6.36 5.46
CA ARG A 131 -7.23 -6.66 6.15
C ARG A 131 -7.43 -6.60 7.66
#